data_AF-A0A2V9Q8X9-F1
#
_entry.id   AF-A0A2V9Q8X9-F1
#
_cell.length_a   1.000
_cell.length_b   1.000
_cell.length_c   1.000
_cell.angle_alpha   90.00
_cell.angle_beta   90.00
_cell.angle_gamma   90.00
#
_symmetry.space_group_name_H-M   'P 1'
#
loop_
_entity.id
_entity.type
_entity.pdbx_description
1 polymer ?
#
loop_
_entity_poly.entity_id
_entity_poly.type
_entity_poly.pdbx_seq_one_letter_code
_entity_poly.pdbx_strand_id
1 'polypeptide(L)'
;MPLNETDRAWIRQEIQSAHRRRGLGKFTGFIKDWGGTSAAVAIVIFAFTQWGAYVQFRTHTGDRLDTIEHTIYSLQRSQVTSHLQSAEEEAKAGQVATANAQLRMAAESLQTLASGHVPAPPSFFQQSVERVDRLSSLGLNNASANQALMALAEYRSALQQSPNFPPSSWRVVSLPMTTSEIAEQFSKQSGLTVLRAANPDVQFFATPTGNAITVQNIVFIGGKQKLDGFTWVGVTFVGTKISFDGTYPAALDRTLFVNCTFDVSNQPHATPLLEYAALADAGTLQLNP
;
A
#
# COMPACT_ATOMS: atom_id res chain seq x y z
N MET A 1 13.74 -24.67 -22.69
CA MET A 1 12.56 -24.48 -23.57
C MET A 1 13.06 -24.23 -24.99
N PRO A 2 12.63 -25.02 -25.99
CA PRO A 2 12.99 -24.79 -27.38
C PRO A 2 12.29 -23.54 -27.93
N LEU A 3 13.02 -22.72 -28.69
CA LEU A 3 12.55 -21.47 -29.31
C LEU A 3 11.32 -21.70 -30.21
N ASN A 4 10.35 -20.79 -30.08
CA ASN A 4 9.08 -20.74 -30.80
C ASN A 4 9.33 -20.62 -32.33
N GLU A 5 8.47 -21.22 -33.13
CA GLU A 5 8.61 -21.29 -34.60
C GLU A 5 8.62 -19.90 -35.26
N THR A 6 8.01 -18.91 -34.61
CA THR A 6 7.99 -17.50 -35.04
C THR A 6 9.40 -16.89 -35.03
N ASP A 7 10.23 -17.22 -34.03
CA ASP A 7 11.61 -16.71 -33.91
C ASP A 7 12.53 -17.36 -34.96
N ARG A 8 12.29 -18.64 -35.28
CA ARG A 8 13.02 -19.34 -36.35
C ARG A 8 12.74 -18.78 -37.74
N ALA A 9 11.55 -18.24 -37.95
CA ALA A 9 11.18 -17.61 -39.23
C ALA A 9 11.86 -16.24 -39.36
N TRP A 10 11.85 -15.43 -38.31
CA TRP A 10 12.53 -14.13 -38.27
C TRP A 10 14.05 -14.26 -38.51
N ILE A 11 14.71 -15.21 -37.83
CA ILE A 11 16.15 -15.47 -38.00
C ILE A 11 16.49 -15.88 -39.44
N ARG A 12 15.65 -16.69 -40.09
CA ARG A 12 15.85 -17.06 -41.51
C ARG A 12 15.70 -15.87 -42.45
N GLN A 13 14.77 -14.96 -42.15
CA GLN A 13 14.55 -13.75 -42.94
C GLN A 13 15.72 -12.77 -42.80
N GLU A 14 16.28 -12.62 -41.60
CA GLU A 14 17.42 -11.74 -41.31
C GLU A 14 18.73 -12.24 -41.97
N ILE A 15 18.94 -13.56 -42.01
CA ILE A 15 20.10 -14.16 -42.70
C ILE A 15 19.97 -13.99 -44.23
N GLN A 16 18.76 -14.11 -44.79
CA GLN A 16 18.53 -13.91 -46.22
C GLN A 16 18.59 -12.44 -46.64
N SER A 17 18.21 -11.49 -45.78
CA SER A 17 18.30 -10.06 -46.06
C SER A 17 19.73 -9.52 -45.98
N ALA A 18 20.56 -10.09 -45.09
CA ALA A 18 21.99 -9.77 -44.97
C ALA A 18 22.81 -10.19 -46.20
N HIS A 19 22.37 -11.22 -46.95
CA HIS A 19 23.10 -11.72 -48.12
C HIS A 19 22.89 -10.91 -49.42
N ARG A 20 22.00 -9.90 -49.42
CA ARG A 20 21.69 -9.10 -50.62
C ARG A 20 22.30 -7.69 -50.67
N ARG A 21 23.05 -7.24 -49.66
CA ARG A 21 23.75 -5.95 -49.75
C ARG A 21 25.16 -6.12 -50.32
N ARG A 22 25.22 -6.04 -51.66
CA ARG A 22 26.44 -5.83 -52.44
C ARG A 22 27.15 -4.55 -52.01
N GLY A 23 28.44 -4.66 -51.76
CA GLY A 23 29.40 -3.56 -51.89
C GLY A 23 30.24 -3.32 -50.65
N LEU A 24 31.42 -3.95 -50.58
CA LEU A 24 32.62 -3.49 -49.84
C LEU A 24 33.81 -4.40 -50.25
N GLY A 25 34.16 -4.35 -51.53
CA GLY A 25 35.26 -5.12 -52.16
C GLY A 25 36.68 -4.72 -51.72
N LYS A 26 36.87 -4.26 -50.48
CA LYS A 26 38.18 -3.89 -49.93
C LYS A 26 38.49 -4.46 -48.54
N PHE A 27 37.52 -5.09 -47.86
CA PHE A 27 37.75 -5.75 -46.56
C PHE A 27 38.02 -7.26 -46.65
N THR A 28 37.84 -7.87 -47.83
CA THR A 28 38.04 -9.31 -48.04
C THR A 28 39.51 -9.71 -48.13
N GLY A 29 40.43 -8.77 -48.34
CA GLY A 29 41.87 -9.05 -48.36
C GLY A 29 42.48 -9.26 -46.98
N PHE A 30 41.89 -8.69 -45.92
CA PHE A 30 42.47 -8.74 -44.58
C PHE A 30 42.00 -9.96 -43.76
N ILE A 31 40.84 -10.56 -44.10
CA ILE A 31 40.25 -11.68 -43.35
C ILE A 31 40.66 -13.05 -43.92
N LYS A 32 41.22 -13.10 -45.14
CA LYS A 32 41.57 -14.37 -45.81
C LYS A 32 42.85 -15.03 -45.26
N ASP A 33 43.76 -14.26 -44.67
CA ASP A 33 45.10 -14.74 -44.30
C ASP A 33 45.30 -15.04 -42.80
N TRP A 34 44.27 -14.87 -41.97
CA TRP A 34 44.28 -15.26 -40.57
C TRP A 34 43.25 -16.37 -40.37
N GLY A 35 43.72 -17.61 -40.21
CA GLY A 35 42.93 -18.84 -40.22
C GLY A 35 41.68 -18.79 -39.32
N GLY A 36 40.61 -19.46 -39.76
CA GLY A 36 39.25 -19.39 -39.21
C GLY A 36 39.07 -19.63 -37.70
N THR A 37 40.12 -19.97 -36.97
CA THR A 37 40.14 -19.98 -35.50
C THR A 37 40.20 -18.58 -34.89
N SER A 38 40.91 -17.61 -35.48
CA SER A 38 41.02 -16.24 -34.92
C SER A 38 39.74 -15.42 -35.08
N ALA A 39 39.05 -15.56 -36.22
CA ALA A 39 37.75 -14.91 -36.45
C ALA A 39 36.66 -15.47 -35.52
N ALA A 40 36.65 -16.79 -35.27
CA ALA A 40 35.74 -17.40 -34.31
C ALA A 40 36.02 -16.92 -32.87
N VAL A 41 37.30 -16.84 -32.48
CA VAL A 41 37.71 -16.29 -31.17
C VAL A 41 37.31 -14.82 -31.03
N ALA A 42 37.46 -14.00 -32.07
CA ALA A 42 37.03 -12.60 -32.04
C ALA A 42 35.51 -12.44 -31.91
N ILE A 43 34.71 -13.25 -32.59
CA ILE A 43 33.24 -13.24 -32.45
C ILE A 43 32.83 -13.72 -31.06
N VAL A 44 33.50 -14.71 -30.49
CA VAL A 44 33.24 -15.21 -29.14
C VAL A 44 33.64 -14.16 -28.08
N ILE A 45 34.81 -13.52 -28.21
CA ILE A 45 35.22 -12.41 -27.34
C ILE A 45 34.26 -11.24 -27.48
N PHE A 46 33.84 -10.89 -28.70
CA PHE A 46 32.85 -9.83 -28.93
C PHE A 46 31.50 -10.20 -28.32
N ALA A 47 31.03 -11.43 -28.47
CA ALA A 47 29.80 -11.91 -27.84
C ALA A 47 29.90 -11.89 -26.30
N PHE A 48 31.01 -12.32 -25.71
CA PHE A 48 31.22 -12.30 -24.24
C PHE A 48 31.42 -10.88 -23.68
N THR A 49 32.10 -9.98 -24.41
CA THR A 49 32.27 -8.57 -24.01
C THR A 49 30.97 -7.78 -24.17
N GLN A 50 30.17 -8.06 -25.20
CA GLN A 50 28.80 -7.54 -25.33
C GLN A 50 27.89 -8.11 -24.23
N TRP A 51 28.04 -9.38 -23.84
CA TRP A 51 27.28 -9.97 -22.73
C TRP A 51 27.68 -9.37 -21.37
N GLY A 52 28.97 -9.16 -21.12
CA GLY A 52 29.49 -8.49 -19.92
C GLY A 52 29.04 -7.04 -19.83
N ALA A 53 29.15 -6.28 -20.93
CA ALA A 53 28.67 -4.89 -21.01
C ALA A 53 27.14 -4.79 -20.89
N TYR A 54 26.39 -5.75 -21.46
CA TYR A 54 24.93 -5.81 -21.34
C TYR A 54 24.46 -6.15 -19.93
N VAL A 55 25.12 -7.10 -19.27
CA VAL A 55 24.84 -7.47 -17.88
C VAL A 55 25.24 -6.34 -16.94
N GLN A 56 26.40 -5.73 -17.13
CA GLN A 56 26.87 -4.59 -16.34
C GLN A 56 26.02 -3.33 -16.57
N PHE A 57 25.54 -3.10 -17.79
CA PHE A 57 24.58 -2.04 -18.08
C PHE A 57 23.22 -2.33 -17.44
N ARG A 58 22.72 -3.58 -17.47
CA ARG A 58 21.47 -3.94 -16.78
C ARG A 58 21.57 -3.84 -15.27
N THR A 59 22.68 -4.27 -14.67
CA THR A 59 22.89 -4.11 -13.23
C THR A 59 23.04 -2.64 -12.86
N HIS A 60 23.86 -1.85 -13.56
CA HIS A 60 23.95 -0.42 -13.28
C HIS A 60 22.67 0.36 -13.58
N THR A 61 21.89 -0.07 -14.57
CA THR A 61 20.57 0.53 -14.83
C THR A 61 19.59 0.12 -13.74
N GLY A 62 19.60 -1.13 -13.28
CA GLY A 62 18.83 -1.59 -12.12
C GLY A 62 19.20 -0.80 -10.85
N ASP A 63 20.48 -0.75 -10.50
CA ASP A 63 20.99 0.00 -9.34
C ASP A 63 20.61 1.49 -9.40
N ARG A 64 20.69 2.10 -10.59
CA ARG A 64 20.29 3.50 -10.78
C ARG A 64 18.78 3.68 -10.70
N LEU A 65 17.99 2.75 -11.23
CA LEU A 65 16.53 2.78 -11.11
C LEU A 65 16.10 2.61 -9.65
N ASP A 66 16.69 1.67 -8.92
CA ASP A 66 16.45 1.46 -7.49
C ASP A 66 16.86 2.71 -6.68
N THR A 67 18.01 3.30 -6.98
CA THR A 67 18.46 4.55 -6.33
C THR A 67 17.54 5.72 -6.62
N ILE A 68 17.08 5.86 -7.87
CA ILE A 68 16.14 6.90 -8.28
C ILE A 68 14.79 6.69 -7.60
N GLU A 69 14.30 5.45 -7.53
CA GLU A 69 13.06 5.08 -6.86
C GLU A 69 13.12 5.40 -5.36
N HIS A 70 14.20 5.01 -4.68
CA HIS A 70 14.43 5.37 -3.28
C HIS A 70 14.50 6.90 -3.07
N THR A 71 15.13 7.63 -3.99
CA THR A 71 15.21 9.10 -3.94
C THR A 71 13.84 9.72 -4.11
N ILE A 72 13.05 9.28 -5.10
CA ILE A 72 11.68 9.76 -5.34
C ILE A 72 10.81 9.52 -4.10
N TYR A 73 10.87 8.33 -3.52
CA TYR A 73 10.14 8.01 -2.29
C TYR A 73 10.54 8.89 -1.11
N SER A 74 11.84 9.17 -0.96
CA SER A 74 12.33 10.06 0.09
C SER A 74 11.86 11.51 -0.11
N LEU A 75 11.81 12.00 -1.34
CA LEU A 75 11.34 13.34 -1.69
C LEU A 75 9.84 13.48 -1.40
N GLN A 76 9.03 12.50 -1.81
CA GLN A 76 7.58 12.53 -1.56
C GLN A 76 7.26 12.52 -0.06
N ARG A 77 7.99 11.73 0.74
CA ARG A 77 7.84 11.76 2.22
C ARG A 77 8.36 13.07 2.83
N SER A 78 9.42 13.64 2.27
CA SER A 78 9.94 14.95 2.69
C SER A 78 8.93 16.07 2.44
N GLN A 79 8.14 15.99 1.37
CA GLN A 79 7.08 16.95 1.10
C GLN A 79 5.99 16.93 2.17
N VAL A 80 5.52 15.74 2.59
CA VAL A 80 4.59 15.61 3.73
C VAL A 80 5.18 16.22 4.99
N THR A 81 6.44 15.91 5.28
CA THR A 81 7.15 16.42 6.47
C THR A 81 7.24 17.95 6.43
N SER A 82 7.53 18.52 5.27
CA SER A 82 7.57 19.98 5.07
C SER A 82 6.21 20.62 5.31
N HIS A 83 5.12 20.06 4.78
CA HIS A 83 3.78 20.59 5.01
C HIS A 83 3.39 20.54 6.49
N LEU A 84 3.67 19.44 7.19
CA LEU A 84 3.42 19.33 8.63
C LEU A 84 4.25 20.32 9.44
N GLN A 85 5.51 20.55 9.05
CA GLN A 85 6.36 21.53 9.71
C GLN A 85 5.86 22.97 9.47
N SER A 86 5.52 23.32 8.24
CA SER A 86 4.94 24.64 7.92
C SER A 86 3.64 24.87 8.66
N ALA A 87 2.77 23.84 8.76
CA ALA A 87 1.56 23.94 9.57
C ALA A 87 1.87 24.26 11.03
N GLU A 88 2.90 23.65 11.61
CA GLU A 88 3.29 23.84 13.01
C GLU A 88 3.86 25.25 13.25
N GLU A 89 4.68 25.75 12.33
CA GLU A 89 5.23 27.12 12.37
C GLU A 89 4.13 28.17 12.25
N GLU A 90 3.20 28.00 11.30
CA GLU A 90 2.06 28.88 11.08
C GLU A 90 1.09 28.86 12.27
N ALA A 91 0.82 27.68 12.84
CA ALA A 91 -0.01 27.53 14.03
C ALA A 91 0.58 28.28 15.24
N LYS A 92 1.89 28.13 15.48
CA LYS A 92 2.62 28.86 16.54
C LYS A 92 2.61 30.37 16.32
N ALA A 93 2.56 30.82 15.06
CA ALA A 93 2.42 32.22 14.70
C ALA A 93 0.96 32.75 14.78
N GLY A 94 0.00 31.91 15.20
CA GLY A 94 -1.42 32.26 15.28
C GLY A 94 -2.15 32.25 13.93
N GLN A 95 -1.50 31.78 12.85
CA GLN A 95 -2.07 31.70 11.50
C GLN A 95 -2.83 30.39 11.28
N VAL A 96 -3.87 30.16 12.09
CA VAL A 96 -4.63 28.89 12.12
C VAL A 96 -5.22 28.51 10.77
N ALA A 97 -5.69 29.48 9.98
CA ALA A 97 -6.26 29.21 8.65
C ALA A 97 -5.20 28.64 7.67
N THR A 98 -4.01 29.24 7.65
CA THR A 98 -2.89 28.78 6.83
C THR A 98 -2.42 27.40 7.30
N ALA A 99 -2.31 27.20 8.62
CA ALA A 99 -1.90 25.93 9.20
C ALA A 99 -2.84 24.78 8.80
N ASN A 100 -4.17 25.02 8.83
CA ASN A 100 -5.15 24.04 8.34
C ASN A 100 -5.01 23.76 6.84
N ALA A 101 -4.65 24.77 6.02
CA ALA A 101 -4.41 24.57 4.60
C ALA A 101 -3.17 23.71 4.33
N GLN A 102 -2.09 23.93 5.08
CA GLN A 102 -0.89 23.08 5.03
C GLN A 102 -1.19 21.65 5.44
N LEU A 103 -1.99 21.47 6.50
CA LEU A 103 -2.39 20.15 6.97
C LEU A 103 -3.24 19.40 5.94
N ARG A 104 -4.12 20.09 5.22
CA ARG A 104 -4.86 19.50 4.08
C ARG A 104 -3.92 19.08 2.94
N MET A 105 -2.93 19.89 2.59
CA MET A 105 -1.94 19.51 1.57
C MET A 105 -1.09 18.30 1.99
N ALA A 106 -0.79 18.18 3.29
CA ALA A 106 -0.15 16.99 3.84
C ALA A 106 -1.04 15.75 3.67
N ALA A 107 -2.34 15.86 3.96
CA ALA A 107 -3.30 14.77 3.79
C ALA A 107 -3.42 14.32 2.31
N GLU A 108 -3.48 15.25 1.36
CA GLU A 108 -3.51 14.95 -0.08
C GLU A 108 -2.22 14.26 -0.56
N SER A 109 -1.07 14.70 -0.04
CA SER A 109 0.22 14.08 -0.32
C SER A 109 0.30 12.65 0.24
N LEU A 110 -0.23 12.43 1.44
CA LEU A 110 -0.33 11.10 2.07
C LEU A 110 -1.21 10.13 1.26
N GLN A 111 -2.33 10.59 0.70
CA GLN A 111 -3.16 9.78 -0.19
C GLN A 111 -2.41 9.35 -1.46
N THR A 112 -1.57 10.24 -2.00
CA THR A 112 -0.71 9.93 -3.13
C THR A 112 0.33 8.86 -2.77
N LEU A 113 0.95 8.98 -1.60
CA LEU A 113 1.88 7.98 -1.07
C LEU A 113 1.20 6.62 -0.85
N ALA A 114 -0.01 6.61 -0.29
CA ALA A 114 -0.83 5.41 -0.09
C ALA A 114 -1.14 4.71 -1.41
N SER A 115 -1.64 5.45 -2.40
CA SER A 115 -1.94 4.91 -3.73
C SER A 115 -0.70 4.32 -4.41
N GLY A 116 0.44 5.01 -4.28
CA GLY A 116 1.72 4.54 -4.81
C GLY A 116 2.39 3.44 -3.98
N HIS A 117 1.81 3.02 -2.85
CA HIS A 117 2.40 2.05 -1.91
C HIS A 117 3.85 2.40 -1.54
N VAL A 118 4.14 3.70 -1.43
CA VAL A 118 5.49 4.20 -1.18
C VAL A 118 5.97 3.68 0.17
N PRO A 119 7.07 2.92 0.26
CA PRO A 119 7.51 2.38 1.54
C PRO A 119 7.79 3.50 2.56
N ALA A 120 7.45 3.33 3.83
CA ALA A 120 7.80 4.26 4.89
C ALA A 120 8.18 3.52 6.18
N PRO A 121 9.21 3.99 6.92
CA PRO A 121 9.57 3.40 8.19
C PRO A 121 8.52 3.73 9.27
N PRO A 122 8.39 2.90 10.33
CA PRO A 122 7.47 3.18 11.43
C PRO A 122 7.67 4.56 12.09
N SER A 123 8.92 5.04 12.14
CA SER A 123 9.26 6.35 12.70
C SER A 123 8.63 7.52 11.94
N PHE A 124 8.39 7.38 10.64
CA PHE A 124 7.68 8.40 9.86
C PHE A 124 6.25 8.57 10.40
N PHE A 125 5.53 7.46 10.59
CA PHE A 125 4.16 7.48 11.11
C PHE A 125 4.10 8.03 12.53
N GLN A 126 5.01 7.61 13.41
CA GLN A 126 5.12 8.13 14.78
C GLN A 126 5.31 9.64 14.79
N GLN A 127 6.30 10.15 14.06
CA GLN A 127 6.57 11.59 14.00
C GLN A 127 5.44 12.39 13.37
N SER A 128 4.77 11.84 12.34
CA SER A 128 3.63 12.49 11.71
C SER A 128 2.42 12.55 12.64
N VAL A 129 2.08 11.47 13.35
CA VAL A 129 1.00 11.45 14.34
C VAL A 129 1.28 12.46 15.46
N GLU A 130 2.47 12.44 16.04
CA GLU A 130 2.86 13.39 17.10
C GLU A 130 2.80 14.85 16.62
N ARG A 131 3.12 15.14 15.35
CA ARG A 131 2.99 16.48 14.78
C ARG A 131 1.53 16.90 14.65
N VAL A 132 0.65 16.01 14.21
CA VAL A 132 -0.78 16.30 14.10
C VAL A 132 -1.40 16.49 15.49
N ASP A 133 -1.02 15.69 16.48
CA ASP A 133 -1.46 15.87 17.87
C ASP A 133 -1.03 17.24 18.44
N ARG A 134 0.25 17.62 18.25
CA ARG A 134 0.72 18.96 18.62
C ARG A 134 -0.07 20.07 17.92
N LEU A 135 -0.39 19.91 16.65
CA LEU A 135 -1.19 20.88 15.90
C LEU A 135 -2.60 21.02 16.48
N SER A 136 -3.25 19.91 16.84
CA SER A 136 -4.54 19.93 17.54
C SER A 136 -4.46 20.69 18.87
N SER A 137 -3.38 20.50 19.63
CA SER A 137 -3.15 21.24 20.90
C SER A 137 -2.95 22.76 20.70
N LEU A 138 -2.57 23.19 19.49
CA LEU A 138 -2.41 24.61 19.11
C LEU A 138 -3.71 25.26 18.60
N GLY A 139 -4.85 24.58 18.74
CA GLY A 139 -6.16 25.12 18.39
C GLY A 139 -6.52 24.99 16.91
N LEU A 140 -5.87 24.07 16.18
CA LEU A 140 -6.34 23.69 14.83
C LEU A 140 -7.70 23.02 14.91
N ASN A 141 -8.42 23.04 13.79
CA ASN A 141 -9.74 22.44 13.75
C ASN A 141 -9.61 20.89 13.77
N ASN A 142 -10.54 20.21 14.45
CA ASN A 142 -10.53 18.75 14.56
C ASN A 142 -10.74 18.08 13.19
N ALA A 143 -11.41 18.74 12.24
CA ALA A 143 -11.69 18.19 10.92
C ALA A 143 -10.40 17.99 10.09
N SER A 144 -9.52 18.99 10.03
CA SER A 144 -8.25 18.93 9.30
C SER A 144 -7.26 18.00 10.00
N ALA A 145 -7.25 17.98 11.35
CA ALA A 145 -6.47 17.00 12.12
C ALA A 145 -6.92 15.56 11.84
N ASN A 146 -8.22 15.26 11.97
CA ASN A 146 -8.76 13.95 11.68
C ASN A 146 -8.57 13.56 10.20
N GLN A 147 -8.67 14.52 9.26
CA GLN A 147 -8.38 14.24 7.84
C GLN A 147 -6.93 13.82 7.62
N ALA A 148 -5.96 14.49 8.26
CA ALA A 148 -4.56 14.09 8.18
C ALA A 148 -4.30 12.73 8.84
N LEU A 149 -4.91 12.47 9.99
CA LEU A 149 -4.81 11.17 10.68
C LEU A 149 -5.48 10.05 9.88
N MET A 150 -6.61 10.29 9.22
CA MET A 150 -7.23 9.35 8.28
C MET A 150 -6.27 9.02 7.15
N ALA A 151 -5.68 10.03 6.49
CA ALA A 151 -4.73 9.79 5.42
C ALA A 151 -3.47 9.03 5.89
N LEU A 152 -3.00 9.26 7.12
CA LEU A 152 -1.91 8.49 7.75
C LEU A 152 -2.32 7.03 8.00
N ALA A 153 -3.53 6.80 8.53
CA ALA A 153 -4.08 5.47 8.77
C ALA A 153 -4.24 4.67 7.47
N GLU A 154 -4.80 5.30 6.44
CA GLU A 154 -4.95 4.70 5.10
C GLU A 154 -3.58 4.36 4.51
N TYR A 155 -2.63 5.30 4.56
CA TYR A 155 -1.27 5.06 4.10
C TYR A 155 -0.60 3.92 4.86
N ARG A 156 -0.70 3.90 6.18
CA ARG A 156 -0.14 2.81 6.99
C ARG A 156 -0.75 1.47 6.62
N SER A 157 -2.07 1.43 6.43
CA SER A 157 -2.79 0.21 6.04
C SER A 157 -2.39 -0.29 4.65
N ALA A 158 -2.15 0.61 3.69
CA ALA A 158 -1.72 0.27 2.34
C ALA A 158 -0.34 -0.39 2.31
N LEU A 159 0.53 -0.07 3.28
CA LEU A 159 1.84 -0.68 3.42
C LEU A 159 1.82 -2.04 4.16
N GLN A 160 0.68 -2.46 4.71
CA GLN A 160 0.57 -3.78 5.32
C GLN A 160 0.54 -4.86 4.24
N GLN A 161 1.15 -6.01 4.54
CA GLN A 161 1.12 -7.14 3.62
C GLN A 161 -0.30 -7.71 3.56
N SER A 162 -0.86 -7.79 2.35
CA SER A 162 -2.16 -8.42 2.13
C SER A 162 -2.07 -9.92 2.42
N PRO A 163 -2.82 -10.43 3.41
CA PRO A 163 -2.85 -11.87 3.65
C PRO A 163 -3.52 -12.57 2.47
N ASN A 164 -2.94 -13.69 2.02
CA ASN A 164 -3.48 -14.48 0.92
C ASN A 164 -4.36 -15.60 1.47
N PHE A 165 -5.64 -15.56 1.15
CA PHE A 165 -6.61 -16.60 1.50
C PHE A 165 -7.18 -17.25 0.25
N PRO A 166 -7.17 -18.59 0.12
CA PRO A 166 -7.74 -19.25 -1.04
C PRO A 166 -9.25 -18.98 -1.15
N PRO A 167 -9.81 -18.78 -2.35
CA PRO A 167 -11.24 -18.49 -2.51
C PRO A 167 -12.17 -19.54 -1.90
N SER A 168 -11.71 -20.79 -1.77
CA SER A 168 -12.46 -21.88 -1.13
C SER A 168 -12.69 -21.69 0.37
N SER A 169 -11.92 -20.83 1.05
CA SER A 169 -12.11 -20.53 2.47
C SER A 169 -13.06 -19.36 2.72
N TRP A 170 -13.52 -18.69 1.66
CA TRP A 170 -14.35 -17.50 1.79
C TRP A 170 -15.81 -17.87 1.99
N ARG A 171 -16.43 -17.22 2.97
CA ARG A 171 -17.87 -17.12 3.06
C ARG A 171 -18.32 -15.77 2.51
N VAL A 172 -19.10 -15.81 1.43
CA VAL A 172 -19.62 -14.59 0.81
C VAL A 172 -20.78 -14.04 1.64
N VAL A 173 -20.72 -12.74 1.93
CA VAL A 173 -21.75 -11.99 2.65
C VAL A 173 -22.39 -11.00 1.69
N SER A 174 -23.70 -11.12 1.52
CA SER A 174 -24.48 -10.25 0.61
C SER A 174 -25.38 -9.27 1.36
N LEU A 175 -25.72 -9.56 2.61
CA LEU A 175 -26.54 -8.75 3.49
C LEU A 175 -25.91 -8.70 4.88
N PRO A 176 -26.11 -7.60 5.63
CA PRO A 176 -25.59 -7.50 6.99
C PRO A 176 -26.17 -8.58 7.90
N MET A 177 -25.31 -9.25 8.65
CA MET A 177 -25.73 -10.20 9.67
C MET A 177 -26.25 -9.45 10.90
N THR A 178 -27.36 -9.96 11.42
CA THR A 178 -27.98 -9.54 12.68
C THR A 178 -27.19 -10.06 13.88
N THR A 179 -27.45 -9.49 15.06
CA THR A 179 -26.81 -9.91 16.32
C THR A 179 -27.02 -11.39 16.64
N SER A 180 -28.19 -11.95 16.32
CA SER A 180 -28.49 -13.38 16.48
C SER A 180 -27.70 -14.26 15.51
N GLU A 181 -27.54 -13.83 14.25
CA GLU A 181 -26.77 -14.58 13.24
C GLU A 181 -25.28 -14.57 13.57
N ILE A 182 -24.76 -13.45 14.07
CA ILE A 182 -23.41 -13.30 14.61
C ILE A 182 -23.20 -14.29 15.76
N ALA A 183 -24.09 -14.29 16.76
CA ALA A 183 -23.98 -15.19 17.91
C ALA A 183 -24.04 -16.68 17.51
N GLU A 184 -24.94 -17.05 16.60
CA GLU A 184 -25.03 -18.42 16.09
C GLU A 184 -23.76 -18.83 15.35
N GLN A 185 -23.18 -17.93 14.55
CA GLN A 185 -21.99 -18.22 13.78
C GLN A 185 -20.76 -18.41 14.67
N PHE A 186 -20.53 -17.49 15.62
CA PHE A 186 -19.33 -17.51 16.46
C PHE A 186 -19.41 -18.48 17.62
N SER A 187 -20.61 -18.96 17.98
CA SER A 187 -20.75 -20.06 18.95
C SER A 187 -20.39 -21.43 18.38
N LYS A 188 -20.44 -21.59 17.04
CA LYS A 188 -20.24 -22.89 16.36
C LYS A 188 -18.87 -23.06 15.71
N GLN A 189 -18.09 -21.97 15.54
CA GLN A 189 -16.82 -22.02 14.82
C GLN A 189 -15.62 -21.98 15.76
N SER A 190 -14.79 -23.03 15.72
CA SER A 190 -13.49 -23.10 16.39
C SER A 190 -12.39 -22.88 15.35
N GLY A 191 -12.12 -21.63 14.95
CA GLY A 191 -11.07 -21.34 13.96
C GLY A 191 -11.21 -19.98 13.27
N LEU A 192 -10.22 -19.65 12.42
CA LEU A 192 -10.23 -18.44 11.62
C LEU A 192 -11.38 -18.46 10.61
N THR A 193 -12.22 -17.44 10.63
CA THR A 193 -13.30 -17.26 9.65
C THR A 193 -12.94 -16.19 8.64
N VAL A 194 -13.13 -16.45 7.35
CA VAL A 194 -12.90 -15.45 6.29
C VAL A 194 -14.24 -15.05 5.67
N LEU A 195 -14.65 -13.80 5.90
CA LEU A 195 -15.85 -13.21 5.33
C LEU A 195 -15.47 -12.32 4.16
N ARG A 196 -16.10 -12.53 3.01
CA ARG A 196 -15.91 -11.70 1.82
C ARG A 196 -17.20 -10.99 1.45
N ALA A 197 -17.16 -9.68 1.30
CA ALA A 197 -18.31 -8.92 0.83
C ALA A 197 -18.64 -9.28 -0.63
N ALA A 198 -19.92 -9.44 -0.96
CA ALA A 198 -20.36 -9.70 -2.33
C ALA A 198 -20.11 -8.49 -3.26
N ASN A 199 -20.10 -7.28 -2.71
CA ASN A 199 -19.74 -6.04 -3.40
C ASN A 199 -19.23 -4.99 -2.38
N PRO A 200 -18.65 -3.86 -2.81
CA PRO A 200 -18.07 -2.85 -1.93
C PRO A 200 -19.07 -2.14 -0.98
N ASP A 201 -20.37 -2.22 -1.25
CA ASP A 201 -21.41 -1.53 -0.47
C ASP A 201 -22.00 -2.40 0.65
N VAL A 202 -21.70 -3.70 0.68
CA VAL A 202 -22.17 -4.61 1.73
C VAL A 202 -21.51 -4.25 3.06
N GLN A 203 -22.34 -4.01 4.08
CA GLN A 203 -21.93 -4.01 5.46
C GLN A 203 -21.97 -5.44 6.02
N PHE A 204 -20.91 -5.91 6.68
CA PHE A 204 -20.88 -7.30 7.17
C PHE A 204 -21.84 -7.53 8.33
N PHE A 205 -21.76 -6.69 9.37
CA PHE A 205 -22.56 -6.81 10.59
C PHE A 205 -23.39 -5.55 10.80
N ALA A 206 -24.67 -5.73 11.09
CA ALA A 206 -25.53 -4.65 11.54
C ALA A 206 -25.04 -4.13 12.91
N THR A 207 -25.15 -2.82 13.14
CA THR A 207 -24.79 -2.21 14.42
C THR A 207 -25.65 -2.81 15.54
N PRO A 208 -25.05 -3.37 16.59
CA PRO A 208 -25.80 -3.95 17.70
C PRO A 208 -26.57 -2.88 18.45
N THR A 209 -27.85 -3.14 18.71
CA THR A 209 -28.68 -2.31 19.60
C THR A 209 -28.70 -2.97 20.97
N GLY A 210 -27.80 -2.58 21.88
CA GLY A 210 -27.71 -3.15 23.22
C GLY A 210 -26.27 -3.41 23.67
N ASN A 211 -26.05 -4.56 24.31
CA ASN A 211 -24.73 -4.93 24.82
C ASN A 211 -23.72 -5.11 23.68
N ALA A 212 -22.48 -4.69 23.94
CA ALA A 212 -21.39 -4.86 22.98
C ALA A 212 -21.19 -6.35 22.65
N ILE A 213 -21.00 -6.64 21.36
CA ILE A 213 -20.78 -8.00 20.88
C ILE A 213 -19.29 -8.22 20.68
N THR A 214 -18.76 -9.31 21.24
CA THR A 214 -17.39 -9.71 21.00
C THR A 214 -17.28 -10.55 19.74
N VAL A 215 -16.39 -10.12 18.84
CA VAL A 215 -16.08 -10.76 17.56
C VAL A 215 -14.62 -11.14 17.58
N GLN A 216 -14.31 -12.40 17.31
CA GLN A 216 -12.94 -12.91 17.44
C GLN A 216 -12.48 -13.72 16.22
N ASN A 217 -11.20 -13.58 15.86
CA ASN A 217 -10.53 -14.41 14.85
C ASN A 217 -11.24 -14.43 13.50
N ILE A 218 -11.53 -13.25 12.96
CA ILE A 218 -12.18 -13.08 11.65
C ILE A 218 -11.31 -12.22 10.75
N VAL A 219 -11.27 -12.61 9.47
CA VAL A 219 -10.81 -11.76 8.39
C VAL A 219 -12.01 -11.27 7.59
N PHE A 220 -12.10 -9.96 7.40
CA PHE A 220 -13.07 -9.30 6.53
C PHE A 220 -12.39 -8.86 5.24
N ILE A 221 -12.97 -9.18 4.08
CA ILE A 221 -12.42 -8.84 2.77
C ILE A 221 -13.43 -8.01 1.97
N GLY A 222 -13.06 -6.77 1.66
CA GLY A 222 -13.89 -5.81 0.94
C GLY A 222 -14.97 -5.18 1.82
N GLY A 223 -16.02 -4.65 1.19
CA GLY A 223 -17.23 -4.16 1.86
C GLY A 223 -17.00 -2.99 2.81
N LYS A 224 -17.93 -2.83 3.74
CA LYS A 224 -17.92 -1.79 4.78
C LYS A 224 -18.14 -2.42 6.16
N GLN A 225 -17.62 -1.81 7.21
CA GLN A 225 -17.94 -2.21 8.57
C GLN A 225 -17.91 -1.00 9.51
N LYS A 226 -18.99 -0.86 10.29
CA LYS A 226 -19.06 0.09 11.39
C LYS A 226 -18.56 -0.55 12.68
N LEU A 227 -17.66 0.11 13.40
CA LEU A 227 -17.02 -0.46 14.60
C LEU A 227 -17.87 -0.34 15.87
N ASP A 228 -18.80 0.62 15.91
CA ASP A 228 -19.67 0.90 17.06
C ASP A 228 -20.39 -0.35 17.58
N GLY A 229 -20.33 -0.55 18.90
CA GLY A 229 -21.04 -1.64 19.59
C GLY A 229 -20.32 -2.98 19.54
N PHE A 230 -19.06 -3.03 19.11
CA PHE A 230 -18.30 -4.28 18.99
C PHE A 230 -16.97 -4.25 19.76
N THR A 231 -16.60 -5.42 20.26
CA THR A 231 -15.24 -5.73 20.73
C THR A 231 -14.58 -6.65 19.73
N TRP A 232 -13.59 -6.16 19.01
CA TRP A 232 -12.87 -6.86 17.95
C TRP A 232 -11.57 -7.44 18.51
N VAL A 233 -11.40 -8.76 18.44
CA VAL A 233 -10.23 -9.45 19.01
C VAL A 233 -9.55 -10.32 17.96
N GLY A 234 -8.32 -10.00 17.59
CA GLY A 234 -7.58 -10.75 16.56
C GLY A 234 -8.27 -10.69 15.19
N VAL A 235 -8.82 -9.53 14.85
CA VAL A 235 -9.57 -9.30 13.61
C VAL A 235 -8.68 -8.64 12.57
N THR A 236 -8.82 -9.03 11.31
CA THR A 236 -8.12 -8.38 10.19
C THR A 236 -9.12 -7.87 9.17
N PHE A 237 -9.08 -6.58 8.89
CA PHE A 237 -9.83 -5.95 7.81
C PHE A 237 -8.93 -5.79 6.58
N VAL A 238 -9.40 -6.24 5.42
CA VAL A 238 -8.65 -6.22 4.16
C VAL A 238 -9.49 -5.55 3.08
N GLY A 239 -9.09 -4.37 2.61
CA GLY A 239 -9.86 -3.67 1.58
C GLY A 239 -11.24 -3.20 2.07
N THR A 240 -11.45 -3.12 3.38
CA THR A 240 -12.73 -2.76 3.98
C THR A 240 -12.78 -1.26 4.28
N LYS A 241 -13.92 -0.63 3.98
CA LYS A 241 -14.21 0.74 4.44
C LYS A 241 -14.70 0.71 5.89
N ILE A 242 -13.92 1.30 6.79
CA ILE A 242 -14.16 1.30 8.23
C ILE A 242 -14.84 2.60 8.63
N SER A 243 -15.92 2.50 9.40
CA SER A 243 -16.57 3.68 10.00
C SER A 243 -16.69 3.57 11.52
N PHE A 244 -16.63 4.72 12.17
CA PHE A 244 -16.84 4.87 13.61
C PHE A 244 -17.40 6.27 13.87
N ASP A 245 -18.58 6.34 14.49
CA ASP A 245 -19.24 7.62 14.77
C ASP A 245 -19.41 7.91 16.27
N GLY A 246 -18.95 7.02 17.14
CA GLY A 246 -19.00 7.20 18.58
C GLY A 246 -20.42 7.11 19.15
N THR A 247 -21.38 6.53 18.43
CA THR A 247 -22.72 6.30 19.01
C THR A 247 -22.66 5.25 20.11
N TYR A 248 -21.83 4.21 19.92
CA TYR A 248 -21.64 3.13 20.88
C TYR A 248 -20.14 2.86 21.10
N PRO A 249 -19.74 2.41 22.29
CA PRO A 249 -18.35 2.07 22.54
C PRO A 249 -17.89 0.95 21.61
N ALA A 250 -16.61 0.97 21.27
CA ALA A 250 -15.95 -0.07 20.52
C ALA A 250 -14.60 -0.41 21.16
N ALA A 251 -14.13 -1.64 21.00
CA ALA A 251 -12.82 -2.04 21.49
C ALA A 251 -12.07 -2.81 20.42
N LEU A 252 -10.77 -2.55 20.30
CA LEU A 252 -9.87 -3.25 19.38
C LEU A 252 -8.80 -3.94 20.21
N ASP A 253 -8.57 -5.22 20.00
CA ASP A 253 -7.43 -5.97 20.55
C ASP A 253 -6.78 -6.75 19.41
N ARG A 254 -5.52 -6.46 19.10
CA ARG A 254 -4.79 -7.09 17.99
C ARG A 254 -5.58 -7.03 16.67
N THR A 255 -6.22 -5.90 16.42
CA THR A 255 -6.94 -5.66 15.16
C THR A 255 -6.01 -5.05 14.13
N LEU A 256 -6.02 -5.60 12.92
CA LEU A 256 -5.18 -5.15 11.81
C LEU A 256 -6.02 -4.57 10.67
N PHE A 257 -5.54 -3.48 10.09
CA PHE A 257 -6.13 -2.83 8.92
C PHE A 257 -5.17 -2.95 7.74
N VAL A 258 -5.62 -3.56 6.65
CA VAL A 258 -4.82 -3.82 5.46
C VAL A 258 -5.54 -3.24 4.26
N ASN A 259 -4.93 -2.24 3.63
CA ASN A 259 -5.49 -1.54 2.48
C ASN A 259 -6.93 -1.03 2.74
N CYS A 260 -7.16 -0.50 3.94
CA CYS A 260 -8.47 -0.02 4.40
C CYS A 260 -8.64 1.47 4.10
N THR A 261 -9.89 1.90 4.03
CA THR A 261 -10.27 3.32 4.03
C THR A 261 -11.05 3.65 5.29
N PHE A 262 -10.98 4.89 5.75
CA PHE A 262 -11.62 5.32 6.98
C PHE A 262 -12.65 6.42 6.71
N ASP A 263 -13.80 6.29 7.34
CA ASP A 263 -14.90 7.26 7.27
C ASP A 263 -15.41 7.46 8.70
N VAL A 264 -14.71 8.33 9.43
CA VAL A 264 -14.95 8.60 10.85
C VAL A 264 -15.42 10.03 11.06
N SER A 265 -16.08 10.27 12.18
CA SER A 265 -16.56 11.61 12.52
C SER A 265 -15.40 12.60 12.73
N ASN A 266 -15.66 13.90 12.55
CA ASN A 266 -14.71 14.97 12.90
C ASN A 266 -14.68 15.28 14.41
N GLN A 267 -15.21 14.37 15.23
CA GLN A 267 -15.27 14.53 16.68
C GLN A 267 -13.99 13.99 17.34
N PRO A 268 -13.64 14.47 18.55
CA PRO A 268 -12.45 14.01 19.26
C PRO A 268 -12.42 12.50 19.55
N HIS A 269 -13.57 11.83 19.67
CA HIS A 269 -13.62 10.39 19.91
C HIS A 269 -13.06 9.54 18.75
N ALA A 270 -12.95 10.11 17.54
CA ALA A 270 -12.41 9.40 16.39
C ALA A 270 -10.87 9.38 16.38
N THR A 271 -10.22 10.36 17.03
CA THR A 271 -8.76 10.52 17.02
C THR A 271 -8.02 9.26 17.49
N PRO A 272 -8.37 8.61 18.62
CA PRO A 272 -7.66 7.42 19.08
C PRO A 272 -7.70 6.25 18.10
N LEU A 273 -8.82 6.07 17.37
CA LEU A 273 -8.93 5.04 16.33
C LEU A 273 -7.97 5.30 15.18
N LEU A 274 -7.89 6.55 14.72
CA LEU A 274 -7.02 6.92 13.60
C LEU A 274 -5.55 6.82 13.97
N GLU A 275 -5.17 7.21 15.18
CA GLU A 275 -3.81 7.05 15.70
C GLU A 275 -3.42 5.58 15.81
N TYR A 276 -4.30 4.74 16.39
CA TYR A 276 -4.09 3.29 16.47
C TYR A 276 -3.84 2.68 15.08
N ALA A 277 -4.65 3.06 14.09
CA ALA A 277 -4.51 2.57 12.72
C ALA A 277 -3.25 3.11 12.01
N ALA A 278 -2.91 4.40 12.21
CA ALA A 278 -1.73 5.04 11.64
C ALA A 278 -0.41 4.49 12.21
N LEU A 279 -0.40 4.09 13.47
CA LEU A 279 0.76 3.48 14.12
C LEU A 279 0.84 1.97 13.87
N ALA A 280 -0.25 1.35 13.44
CA ALA A 280 -0.42 -0.10 13.38
C ALA A 280 -0.10 -0.76 14.73
N ASP A 281 -0.63 -0.19 15.81
CA ASP A 281 -0.47 -0.75 17.15
C ASP A 281 -1.17 -2.12 17.21
N ALA A 282 -0.49 -3.09 17.81
CA ALA A 282 -1.03 -4.43 18.03
C ALA A 282 -1.64 -4.58 19.44
N GLY A 283 -1.68 -3.49 20.21
CA GLY A 283 -2.23 -3.45 21.56
C GLY A 283 -3.76 -3.45 21.63
N THR A 284 -4.25 -3.10 22.81
CA THR A 284 -5.68 -2.95 23.08
C THR A 284 -6.07 -1.47 23.09
N LEU A 285 -7.08 -1.10 22.32
CA LEU A 285 -7.68 0.23 22.28
C LEU A 285 -9.14 0.16 22.75
N GLN A 286 -9.51 1.07 23.64
CA GLN A 286 -10.90 1.31 24.03
C GLN A 286 -11.36 2.62 23.42
N LEU A 287 -12.43 2.56 22.63
CA LEU A 287 -13.09 3.69 22.01
C LEU A 287 -14.39 3.97 22.75
N ASN A 288 -14.45 5.14 23.37
CA ASN A 288 -15.64 5.60 24.07
C ASN A 288 -16.39 6.63 23.20
N PRO A 289 -17.73 6.74 23.37
CA PRO A 289 -18.55 7.79 22.75
C PRO A 289 -18.02 9.22 22.95
#